data_AF-A0AAJ6LPQ0-F1
#
_entry.id   AF-A0AAJ6LPQ0-F1
#
_cell.length_a   1.000
_cell.length_b   1.000
_cell.length_c   1.000
_cell.angle_alpha   90.00
_cell.angle_beta   90.00
_cell.angle_gamma   90.00
#
_symmetry.space_group_name_H-M   'P 1'
#
loop_
_entity.id
_entity.type
_entity.pdbx_description
1 polymer ?
#
loop_
_entity_poly.entity_id
_entity_poly.type
_entity_poly.pdbx_seq_one_letter_code
_entity_poly.pdbx_strand_id
1 'polypeptide(L)'
;MNSSDADKLTDQLIGEAVLSLLKEHGPITTEALVQRLRDMKVHEKDPRRRETLAKVIAEIGSNSLPLKRRRTAQGRITREGPLNDNRDNVVPLFGNGKPSDPKKIH
;
A
#
# COMPACT_ATOMS: atom_id res chain seq x y z
N MET A 1 -6.35 29.55 9.99
CA MET A 1 -7.61 29.13 10.64
C MET A 1 -8.44 28.21 9.73
N ASN A 2 -7.85 27.53 8.73
CA ASN A 2 -8.60 26.98 7.59
C ASN A 2 -8.47 25.45 7.43
N SER A 3 -7.67 24.79 8.28
CA SER A 3 -7.48 23.33 8.23
C SER A 3 -8.73 22.60 8.75
N SER A 4 -9.30 23.06 9.87
CA SER A 4 -10.45 22.40 10.49
C SER A 4 -11.70 22.34 9.60
N ASP A 5 -11.92 23.33 8.73
CA ASP A 5 -13.07 23.31 7.83
C ASP A 5 -12.85 22.37 6.64
N ALA A 6 -11.62 22.24 6.17
CA ALA A 6 -11.26 21.25 5.16
C ALA A 6 -11.37 19.81 5.72
N ASP A 7 -10.95 19.62 6.96
CA ASP A 7 -11.06 18.33 7.66
C ASP A 7 -12.54 17.95 7.87
N LYS A 8 -13.38 18.89 8.33
CA LYS A 8 -14.83 18.68 8.45
C LYS A 8 -15.49 18.34 7.13
N LEU A 9 -15.12 19.03 6.05
CA LEU A 9 -15.63 18.73 4.71
C LEU A 9 -15.24 17.31 4.26
N THR A 10 -14.04 16.88 4.61
CA THR A 10 -13.53 15.54 4.34
C THR A 10 -14.34 14.49 5.10
N ASP A 11 -14.52 14.68 6.41
CA ASP A 11 -15.30 13.78 7.26
C ASP A 11 -16.76 13.69 6.82
N GLN A 12 -17.35 14.81 6.43
CA GLN A 12 -18.73 14.84 5.92
C GLN A 12 -18.86 14.05 4.62
N LEU A 13 -17.94 14.22 3.66
CA LEU A 13 -17.97 13.51 2.37
C LEU A 13 -17.79 11.99 2.57
N ILE A 14 -16.90 11.59 3.49
CA ILE A 14 -16.71 10.18 3.84
C ILE A 14 -17.99 9.63 4.50
N GLY A 15 -18.57 10.39 5.44
CA GLY A 15 -19.81 10.02 6.12
C GLY A 15 -20.98 9.84 5.15
N GLU A 16 -21.16 10.73 4.18
CA GLU A 16 -22.18 10.63 3.14
C GLU A 16 -21.98 9.38 2.25
N ALA A 17 -20.73 9.06 1.90
CA ALA A 17 -20.39 7.88 1.12
C ALA A 17 -20.68 6.58 1.90
N VAL A 18 -20.26 6.50 3.17
CA VAL A 18 -20.49 5.33 4.03
C VAL A 18 -21.98 5.15 4.33
N LEU A 19 -22.70 6.24 4.61
CA LEU A 19 -24.15 6.18 4.82
C LEU A 19 -24.89 5.69 3.58
N SER A 20 -24.43 6.07 2.39
CA SER A 20 -25.00 5.56 1.13
C SER A 20 -24.80 4.05 0.98
N LEU A 21 -23.60 3.54 1.30
CA LEU A 21 -23.31 2.10 1.27
C LEU A 21 -24.17 1.32 2.27
N LEU A 22 -24.38 1.89 3.46
CA LEU A 22 -25.27 1.32 4.49
C LEU A 22 -26.72 1.21 3.99
N LYS A 23 -27.21 2.24 3.29
CA LYS A 23 -28.58 2.25 2.73
C LYS A 23 -28.78 1.23 1.61
N GLU A 24 -27.73 0.96 0.83
CA GLU A 24 -27.77 -0.02 -0.25
C GLU A 24 -27.67 -1.48 0.25
N HIS A 25 -27.54 -1.69 1.57
CA HIS A 25 -27.34 -2.99 2.21
C HIS A 25 -26.18 -3.80 1.59
N GLY A 26 -25.19 -3.08 1.07
CA GLY A 26 -24.03 -3.65 0.38
C GLY A 26 -22.88 -3.99 1.34
N PRO A 27 -21.88 -4.74 0.86
CA PRO A 27 -20.66 -5.00 1.62
C PRO A 27 -19.89 -3.70 1.87
N ILE A 28 -19.61 -3.42 3.15
CA ILE A 28 -18.83 -2.23 3.56
C ILE A 28 -17.35 -2.60 3.55
N THR A 29 -16.77 -2.60 2.35
CA THR A 29 -15.33 -2.81 2.13
C THR A 29 -14.65 -1.52 1.71
N THR A 30 -13.33 -1.45 1.85
CA THR A 30 -12.53 -0.31 1.37
C THR A 30 -12.68 -0.08 -0.13
N GLU A 31 -12.81 -1.16 -0.90
CA GLU A 31 -13.06 -1.11 -2.35
C GLU A 31 -14.43 -0.51 -2.67
N ALA A 32 -15.48 -0.94 -1.96
CA ALA A 32 -16.83 -0.40 -2.13
C ALA A 32 -16.89 1.10 -1.77
N LEU A 33 -16.17 1.51 -0.71
CA LEU A 33 -16.04 2.92 -0.33
C LEU A 33 -15.31 3.74 -1.40
N VAL A 34 -14.19 3.25 -1.92
CA VAL A 34 -13.44 3.93 -3.00
C VAL A 34 -14.30 4.06 -4.26
N GLN A 35 -15.06 3.02 -4.61
CA GLN A 35 -15.95 3.05 -5.76
C GLN A 35 -17.05 4.10 -5.55
N ARG A 36 -17.69 4.13 -4.38
CA ARG A 36 -18.73 5.13 -4.08
C ARG A 36 -18.20 6.56 -4.11
N LEU A 37 -16.99 6.80 -3.59
CA LEU A 37 -16.35 8.12 -3.62
C LEU A 37 -16.01 8.55 -5.06
N ARG A 38 -15.65 7.61 -5.94
CA ARG A 38 -15.45 7.90 -7.38
C ARG A 38 -16.76 8.29 -8.05
N ASP A 39 -17.84 7.58 -7.76
CA ASP A 39 -19.17 7.90 -8.30
C ASP A 39 -19.63 9.29 -7.84
N MET A 40 -19.43 9.61 -6.55
CA MET A 40 -19.69 10.96 -6.02
C MET A 40 -18.86 12.02 -6.75
N LYS A 41 -17.57 11.77 -6.99
CA LYS A 41 -16.67 12.70 -7.70
C LYS A 41 -17.13 13.01 -9.13
N VAL A 42 -17.73 12.04 -9.83
CA VAL A 42 -18.22 12.21 -11.21
C VAL A 42 -19.44 13.12 -11.26
N HIS A 43 -20.33 13.02 -10.27
CA HIS A 43 -21.57 13.80 -10.21
C HIS A 43 -21.43 15.13 -9.47
N GLU A 44 -20.30 15.35 -8.80
CA GLU A 44 -20.02 16.55 -8.01
C GLU A 44 -19.79 17.79 -8.90
N LYS A 45 -20.48 18.88 -8.56
CA LYS A 45 -20.40 20.15 -9.31
C LYS A 45 -19.44 21.14 -8.65
N ASP A 46 -19.24 21.02 -7.34
CA ASP A 46 -18.34 21.91 -6.61
C ASP A 46 -16.87 21.48 -6.80
N PRO A 47 -16.01 22.35 -7.39
CA PRO A 47 -14.60 22.03 -7.58
C PRO A 47 -13.87 21.75 -6.26
N ARG A 48 -14.25 22.41 -5.16
CA ARG A 48 -13.62 22.19 -3.85
C ARG A 48 -13.91 20.78 -3.32
N ARG A 49 -15.17 20.35 -3.40
CA ARG A 49 -15.57 18.99 -3.00
C ARG A 49 -14.93 17.94 -3.89
N ARG A 50 -14.84 18.20 -5.20
CA ARG A 50 -14.18 17.31 -6.16
C ARG A 50 -12.68 17.11 -5.87
N GLU A 51 -11.97 18.18 -5.50
CA GLU A 51 -10.57 18.08 -5.08
C GLU A 51 -10.40 17.29 -3.79
N THR A 52 -11.24 17.55 -2.78
CA THR A 52 -11.23 16.81 -1.52
C THR A 52 -11.50 15.32 -1.75
N LEU A 53 -12.50 14.97 -2.56
CA LEU A 53 -12.79 13.58 -2.95
C LEU A 53 -11.58 12.91 -3.63
N ALA A 54 -10.88 13.64 -4.51
CA ALA A 54 -9.68 13.10 -5.16
C ALA A 54 -8.54 12.81 -4.16
N LYS A 55 -8.36 13.68 -3.15
CA LYS A 55 -7.37 13.48 -2.07
C LYS A 55 -7.72 12.26 -1.22
N VAL A 56 -8.97 12.15 -0.79
CA VAL A 56 -9.46 11.01 0.01
C VAL A 56 -9.30 9.68 -0.72
N ILE A 57 -9.65 9.64 -2.02
CA ILE A 57 -9.49 8.43 -2.84
C ILE A 57 -8.00 8.02 -2.92
N ALA A 58 -7.08 8.98 -3.06
CA ALA A 58 -5.65 8.70 -3.11
C ALA A 58 -5.12 8.21 -1.76
N GLU A 59 -5.61 8.76 -0.64
CA GLU A 59 -5.23 8.38 0.71
C GLU A 59 -5.71 6.95 1.05
N ILE A 60 -7.00 6.67 0.87
CA ILE A 60 -7.59 5.35 1.15
C ILE A 60 -7.02 4.30 0.19
N GLY A 61 -6.88 4.64 -1.09
CA GLY A 61 -6.29 3.76 -2.10
C GLY A 61 -4.84 3.37 -1.77
N SER A 62 -4.06 4.30 -1.21
CA SER A 62 -2.67 4.04 -0.80
C SER A 62 -2.56 3.13 0.43
N ASN A 63 -3.53 3.20 1.34
CA ASN A 63 -3.58 2.35 2.54
C ASN A 63 -4.14 0.94 2.26
N SER A 64 -4.96 0.80 1.22
CA SER A 64 -5.56 -0.47 0.78
C SER A 64 -4.64 -1.36 -0.06
N LEU A 65 -3.37 -0.98 -0.26
CA LEU A 65 -2.37 -1.85 -0.85
C LEU A 65 -1.72 -2.70 0.26
N PRO A 66 -2.20 -3.92 0.56
CA PRO A 66 -1.31 -4.89 1.17
C PRO A 66 -0.20 -5.05 0.14
N LEU A 67 1.04 -4.73 0.52
CA LEU A 67 2.20 -4.79 -0.38
C LEU A 67 2.33 -3.61 -1.36
N LYS A 68 2.51 -2.38 -0.84
CA LYS A 68 3.75 -1.69 -1.26
C LYS A 68 4.88 -2.62 -0.85
N ARG A 69 5.24 -3.52 -1.77
CA ARG A 69 6.48 -4.29 -1.71
C ARG A 69 7.51 -3.29 -1.22
N ARG A 70 8.18 -3.60 -0.11
CA ARG A 70 9.49 -3.06 0.20
C ARG A 70 10.37 -3.24 -1.05
N ARG A 71 10.25 -2.34 -2.02
CA ARG A 71 11.22 -2.15 -3.09
C ARG A 71 12.26 -1.20 -2.51
N THR A 72 12.99 -1.70 -1.54
CA THR A 72 14.32 -1.22 -1.17
C THR A 72 15.22 -2.42 -0.88
N ALA A 73 15.15 -3.43 -1.77
CA ALA A 73 16.27 -4.33 -2.06
C ALA A 73 16.76 -4.14 -3.52
N GLN A 74 16.44 -2.99 -4.13
CA GLN A 74 17.00 -2.55 -5.41
C GLN A 74 17.50 -1.13 -5.21
N GLY A 75 18.79 -1.02 -4.88
CA GLY A 75 19.41 0.27 -4.60
C GLY A 75 20.64 0.20 -3.72
N ARG A 76 21.49 -0.82 -3.86
CA ARG A 76 22.91 -0.70 -3.47
C ARG A 76 23.79 -0.96 -4.68
N ILE A 77 23.82 0.03 -5.56
CA ILE A 77 24.79 0.17 -6.65
C ILE A 77 26.08 0.83 -6.12
N THR A 78 26.74 0.19 -5.16
CA THR A 78 28.17 0.39 -4.87
C THR A 78 28.65 -0.88 -4.15
N ARG A 79 29.01 -1.90 -4.95
CA ARG A 79 29.85 -3.00 -4.49
C ARG A 79 31.30 -2.55 -4.72
N GLU A 80 31.91 -1.98 -3.70
CA GLU A 80 33.37 -2.02 -3.60
C GLU A 80 33.72 -3.31 -2.87
N GLY A 81 34.07 -4.33 -3.66
CA GLY A 81 34.48 -5.64 -3.18
C GLY A 81 35.04 -6.43 -4.37
N PRO A 82 36.21 -7.08 -4.25
CA PRO A 82 36.88 -7.69 -5.38
C PRO A 82 36.01 -8.78 -6.02
N LEU A 83 35.93 -8.77 -7.33
CA LEU A 83 35.33 -9.80 -8.17
C LEU A 83 36.05 -11.13 -7.87
N ASN A 84 35.43 -11.98 -7.06
CA ASN A 84 35.83 -13.39 -7.00
C ASN A 84 34.89 -14.15 -7.93
N ASP A 85 35.45 -14.62 -9.04
CA ASP A 85 34.81 -15.51 -10.01
C ASP A 85 34.37 -16.78 -9.29
N ASN A 86 33.09 -16.85 -8.92
CA ASN A 86 32.49 -18.12 -8.53
C ASN A 86 31.24 -18.34 -9.38
N ARG A 87 31.33 -19.33 -10.27
CA ARG A 87 30.39 -19.63 -11.36
C ARG A 87 29.13 -20.37 -10.87
N ASP A 88 28.66 -20.03 -9.68
CA ASP A 88 27.47 -20.64 -9.12
C ASP A 88 26.33 -19.61 -9.16
N ASN A 89 25.38 -19.87 -10.05
CA ASN A 89 24.12 -19.12 -10.21
C ASN A 89 23.14 -19.33 -9.04
N VAL A 90 23.59 -19.96 -7.95
CA VAL A 90 22.77 -20.32 -6.80
C VAL A 90 23.20 -19.48 -5.60
N VAL A 91 22.23 -18.74 -5.04
CA VAL A 91 22.43 -17.97 -3.80
C VAL A 91 21.98 -18.84 -2.63
N PRO A 92 22.82 -19.12 -1.62
CA PRO A 92 22.40 -19.86 -0.44
C PRO A 92 21.31 -19.10 0.33
N LEU A 93 20.17 -19.74 0.57
CA LEU A 93 19.04 -19.16 1.31
C LEU A 93 19.36 -18.99 2.81
N PHE A 94 20.28 -19.81 3.32
CA PHE A 94 20.76 -19.76 4.70
C PHE A 94 22.26 -19.48 4.68
N GLY A 95 22.67 -18.43 5.39
CA GLY A 95 24.07 -18.02 5.49
C GLY A 95 24.98 -19.14 6.01
N ASN A 96 26.26 -19.03 5.67
CA ASN A 96 27.32 -20.01 5.92
C ASN A 96 27.34 -20.54 7.38
N GLY A 97 26.77 -21.72 7.58
CA GLY A 97 26.98 -22.56 8.76
C GLY A 97 26.96 -24.02 8.34
N LYS A 98 28.12 -24.60 8.06
CA LYS A 98 28.26 -26.02 7.74
C LYS A 98 27.74 -26.88 8.90
N PRO A 99 26.76 -27.79 8.73
CA PRO A 99 26.65 -28.91 9.65
C PRO A 99 27.83 -29.85 9.39
N SER A 100 28.69 -30.01 10.39
CA SER A 100 29.81 -30.95 10.39
C SER A 100 29.28 -32.39 10.24
N ASP A 101 29.86 -33.15 9.31
CA ASP A 101 29.55 -34.56 9.08
C ASP A 101 29.69 -35.41 10.36
N PRO A 102 28.70 -36.26 10.71
CA PRO A 102 28.86 -37.23 11.79
C PRO A 102 29.62 -38.46 11.27
N LYS A 103 30.91 -38.56 11.61
CA LYS A 103 31.66 -39.82 11.44
C LYS A 103 31.06 -40.90 12.35
N LYS A 104 30.55 -41.98 11.73
CA LYS A 104 30.20 -43.23 12.43
C LYS A 104 31.44 -43.81 13.11
N ILE A 105 31.35 -44.07 14.41
CA ILE A 105 32.35 -44.81 15.18
C ILE A 105 31.85 -46.26 15.29
N HIS A 106 32.68 -47.21 14.83
CA HIS A 106 32.54 -48.65 15.03
C HIS A 106 33.08 -49.04 16.41
#